data_AF-A0A7S0HKK0-F1
#
_entry.id   AF-A0A7S0HKK0-F1
#
_cell.length_a   1.000
_cell.length_b   1.000
_cell.length_c   1.000
_cell.angle_alpha   90.00
_cell.angle_beta   90.00
_cell.angle_gamma   90.00
#
_symmetry.space_group_name_H-M   'P 1'
#
loop_
_entity.id
_entity.type
_entity.pdbx_description
1 polymer ?
#
loop_
_entity_poly.entity_id
_entity_poly.type
_entity_poly.pdbx_seq_one_letter_code
_entity_poly.pdbx_strand_id
1 'polypeptide(L)'
;ASSRFCARMFRGAYVAALFLACCGTCCCMRLTPIVPLSRRSCLSAAALAAIPLAASAADSAQTLALLKEARAQLDACDGLIAAGSWDMVRTVVKTPPLVNAKNLITTYIKASGEAAEDLVVPRQELVQSLQLLDMNVYNNVFVGEQNGQGKKGAGVKIDRVTPMGYLTDSKNALNEILSFK
;
A
#
# COMPACT_ATOMS: atom_id res chain seq x y z
N ALA A 1 46.29 23.79 37.61
CA ALA A 1 46.21 23.55 36.16
C ALA A 1 44.76 23.74 35.70
N SER A 2 44.43 24.11 34.46
CA SER A 2 45.12 24.86 33.39
C SER A 2 44.07 25.16 32.30
N SER A 3 44.19 26.27 31.57
CA SER A 3 43.13 26.77 30.66
C SER A 3 43.32 26.41 29.17
N ARG A 4 42.21 26.38 28.42
CA ARG A 4 41.96 26.57 26.95
C ARG A 4 40.51 26.13 26.69
N PHE A 5 39.60 26.80 25.96
CA PHE A 5 39.63 27.99 25.08
C PHE A 5 40.13 27.79 23.64
N CYS A 6 39.22 27.33 22.76
CA CYS A 6 39.14 27.56 21.30
C CYS A 6 37.67 27.27 20.87
N ALA A 7 36.94 27.93 19.95
CA ALA A 7 37.14 29.01 18.96
C ALA A 7 36.95 28.61 17.47
N ARG A 8 35.69 28.50 17.04
CA ARG A 8 35.08 29.20 15.88
C ARG A 8 35.80 29.23 14.50
N MET A 9 35.34 28.40 13.54
CA MET A 9 35.32 28.67 12.07
C MET A 9 34.34 27.67 11.38
N PHE A 10 33.49 27.94 10.37
CA PHE A 10 33.10 29.10 9.52
C PHE A 10 33.77 29.24 8.12
N ARG A 11 33.08 28.75 7.06
CA ARG A 11 33.03 29.19 5.61
C ARG A 11 32.84 28.02 4.60
N GLY A 12 32.38 28.35 3.38
CA GLY A 12 32.17 27.44 2.23
C GLY A 12 30.73 26.92 2.11
N ALA A 13 29.82 27.40 1.25
CA ALA A 13 29.91 28.33 0.11
C ALA A 13 30.66 27.82 -1.13
N TYR A 14 29.93 27.13 -2.02
CA TYR A 14 30.27 26.95 -3.44
C TYR A 14 29.02 27.08 -4.32
N VAL A 15 29.17 27.73 -5.48
CA VAL A 15 28.11 27.97 -6.47
C VAL A 15 28.67 27.69 -7.88
N ALA A 16 28.13 26.67 -8.55
CA ALA A 16 28.12 26.45 -10.00
C ALA A 16 27.15 25.27 -10.27
N ALA A 17 26.16 25.26 -11.18
CA ALA A 17 25.90 25.99 -12.43
C ALA A 17 26.60 25.42 -13.69
N LEU A 18 25.99 24.35 -14.24
CA LEU A 18 26.03 23.88 -15.63
C LEU A 18 24.75 23.02 -15.79
N PHE A 19 23.69 23.40 -16.51
CA PHE A 19 23.58 23.82 -17.92
C PHE A 19 24.11 22.78 -18.90
N LEU A 20 23.19 21.95 -19.43
CA LEU A 20 23.27 21.45 -20.80
C LEU A 20 21.86 21.47 -21.40
N ALA A 21 21.72 21.85 -22.66
CA ALA A 21 20.44 22.02 -23.31
C ALA A 21 20.43 21.40 -24.72
N CYS A 22 19.30 20.80 -25.08
CA CYS A 22 18.80 20.69 -26.44
C CYS A 22 17.37 21.25 -26.40
N CYS A 23 16.91 22.12 -27.30
CA CYS A 23 16.81 21.96 -28.75
C CYS A 23 15.97 20.72 -29.14
N GLY A 24 15.03 20.81 -30.09
CA GLY A 24 14.83 21.86 -31.09
C GLY A 24 13.55 22.70 -30.93
N THR A 25 13.70 24.00 -31.13
CA THR A 25 12.62 24.93 -31.49
C THR A 25 12.23 24.71 -32.95
N CYS A 26 10.94 24.85 -33.30
CA CYS A 26 10.61 25.51 -34.58
C CYS A 26 9.24 26.19 -34.50
N CYS A 27 9.22 27.51 -34.73
CA CYS A 27 8.01 28.31 -34.72
C CYS A 27 7.33 28.28 -36.09
N CYS A 28 5.99 28.30 -36.11
CA CYS A 28 5.21 28.90 -37.20
C CYS A 28 4.00 29.62 -36.58
N MET A 29 3.83 30.89 -36.93
CA MET A 29 2.80 31.79 -36.41
C MET A 29 2.04 32.37 -37.61
N ARG A 30 0.70 32.46 -37.53
CA ARG A 30 -0.16 33.62 -37.91
C ARG A 30 -1.54 33.27 -38.50
N LEU A 31 -2.52 34.04 -38.00
CA LEU A 31 -3.69 34.68 -38.65
C LEU A 31 -4.70 33.86 -39.47
N THR A 32 -5.95 34.32 -39.35
CA THR A 32 -7.11 34.01 -40.20
C THR A 32 -7.05 34.75 -41.55
N PRO A 33 -7.83 34.27 -42.54
CA PRO A 33 -8.85 35.16 -43.12
C PRO A 33 -10.21 34.47 -43.36
N ILE A 34 -11.15 35.24 -43.90
CA ILE A 34 -12.52 34.89 -44.37
C ILE A 34 -12.75 35.72 -45.65
N VAL A 35 -13.58 35.38 -46.65
CA VAL A 35 -14.74 34.47 -46.84
C VAL A 35 -14.75 34.04 -48.34
N PRO A 36 -15.73 33.32 -48.95
CA PRO A 36 -16.84 32.45 -48.47
C PRO A 36 -17.02 31.12 -49.29
N LEU A 37 -18.09 30.37 -49.00
CA LEU A 37 -18.90 29.53 -49.93
C LEU A 37 -18.22 28.43 -50.80
N SER A 38 -18.58 27.18 -50.49
CA SER A 38 -19.03 26.21 -51.52
C SER A 38 -20.16 25.32 -50.96
N ARG A 39 -20.96 24.70 -51.84
CA ARG A 39 -22.09 23.81 -51.49
C ARG A 39 -21.73 22.36 -51.75
N ARG A 40 -22.45 21.46 -51.05
CA ARG A 40 -22.37 19.97 -51.10
C ARG A 40 -21.16 19.43 -50.31
N SER A 41 -21.24 18.31 -49.60
CA SER A 41 -22.33 17.32 -49.49
C SER A 41 -22.69 17.01 -48.03
N CYS A 42 -23.96 16.67 -47.79
CA CYS A 42 -24.35 15.95 -46.57
C CYS A 42 -23.84 14.51 -46.66
N LEU A 43 -23.29 13.95 -45.59
CA LEU A 43 -23.24 12.51 -45.34
C LEU A 43 -22.99 12.25 -43.85
N SER A 44 -23.91 11.57 -43.20
CA SER A 44 -23.87 11.33 -41.74
C SER A 44 -22.87 10.24 -41.40
N ALA A 45 -21.76 10.59 -40.77
CA ALA A 45 -20.88 9.66 -40.07
C ALA A 45 -21.14 9.75 -38.56
N ALA A 46 -22.11 8.98 -38.07
CA ALA A 46 -22.31 8.80 -36.64
C ALA A 46 -21.15 7.96 -36.08
N ALA A 47 -20.06 8.62 -35.70
CA ALA A 47 -18.91 7.99 -35.09
C ALA A 47 -19.31 7.40 -33.73
N LEU A 48 -19.56 6.08 -33.71
CA LEU A 48 -19.70 5.29 -32.50
C LEU A 48 -18.41 5.45 -31.68
N ALA A 49 -18.47 6.30 -30.66
CA ALA A 49 -17.40 6.47 -29.70
C ALA A 49 -17.25 5.18 -28.89
N ALA A 50 -16.36 4.29 -29.33
CA ALA A 50 -16.02 3.06 -28.64
C ALA A 50 -15.47 3.41 -27.25
N ILE A 51 -16.29 3.20 -26.22
CA ILE A 51 -15.97 3.56 -24.84
C ILE A 51 -14.78 2.70 -24.39
N PRO A 52 -13.67 3.28 -23.87
CA PRO A 52 -12.45 2.55 -23.58
C PRO A 52 -12.52 1.75 -22.25
N LEU A 53 -13.43 0.78 -22.15
CA LEU A 53 -13.56 -0.10 -20.97
C LEU A 53 -12.29 -0.91 -20.69
N ALA A 54 -11.47 -1.18 -21.71
CA ALA A 54 -10.26 -1.98 -21.61
C ALA A 54 -9.21 -1.45 -20.60
N ALA A 55 -9.24 -0.15 -20.26
CA ALA A 55 -8.31 0.43 -19.30
C ALA A 55 -8.58 -0.01 -17.84
N SER A 56 -9.85 -0.23 -17.46
CA SER A 56 -10.23 -0.55 -16.08
C SER A 56 -9.88 -2.01 -15.71
N ALA A 57 -10.01 -2.93 -16.66
CA ALA A 57 -9.79 -4.36 -16.43
C ALA A 57 -8.32 -4.74 -16.14
N ALA A 58 -7.36 -3.92 -16.57
CA ALA A 58 -5.95 -4.14 -16.27
C ALA A 58 -5.61 -3.82 -14.79
N ASP A 59 -6.16 -2.72 -14.26
CA ASP A 59 -5.91 -2.26 -12.90
C ASP A 59 -6.56 -3.18 -11.85
N SER A 60 -7.76 -3.69 -12.12
CA SER A 60 -8.41 -4.68 -11.24
C SER A 60 -7.70 -6.03 -11.23
N ALA A 61 -7.17 -6.50 -12.38
CA ALA A 61 -6.36 -7.70 -12.45
C ALA A 61 -5.03 -7.57 -11.69
N GLN A 62 -4.35 -6.42 -11.80
CA GLN A 62 -3.15 -6.12 -11.02
C GLN A 62 -3.45 -6.02 -9.51
N THR A 63 -4.56 -5.40 -9.14
CA THR A 63 -5.02 -5.31 -7.75
C THR A 63 -5.28 -6.70 -7.14
N LEU A 64 -5.94 -7.60 -7.88
CA LEU A 64 -6.15 -9.00 -7.45
C LEU A 64 -4.85 -9.79 -7.33
N ALA A 65 -3.83 -9.51 -8.15
CA ALA A 65 -2.52 -10.14 -8.01
C ALA A 65 -1.82 -9.73 -6.70
N LEU A 66 -1.85 -8.42 -6.37
CA LEU A 66 -1.29 -7.90 -5.11
C LEU A 66 -2.02 -8.42 -3.86
N LEU A 67 -3.34 -8.68 -3.96
CA LEU A 67 -4.09 -9.30 -2.86
C LEU A 67 -3.76 -10.79 -2.67
N LYS A 68 -3.46 -11.52 -3.75
CA LYS A 68 -2.95 -12.90 -3.66
C LYS A 68 -1.55 -12.96 -3.04
N GLU A 69 -0.68 -12.02 -3.38
CA GLU A 69 0.63 -11.85 -2.74
C GLU A 69 0.49 -11.51 -1.24
N ALA A 70 -0.38 -10.55 -0.88
CA ALA A 70 -0.67 -10.21 0.51
C ALA A 70 -1.21 -11.42 1.31
N ARG A 71 -2.05 -12.26 0.68
CA ARG A 71 -2.52 -13.51 1.29
C ARG A 71 -1.37 -14.51 1.49
N ALA A 72 -0.46 -14.67 0.54
CA ALA A 72 0.71 -15.55 0.67
C ALA A 72 1.72 -15.06 1.74
N GLN A 73 1.89 -13.74 1.89
CA GLN A 73 2.72 -13.16 2.95
C GLN A 73 2.29 -13.62 4.36
N LEU A 74 0.98 -13.79 4.59
CA LEU A 74 0.46 -14.27 5.89
C LEU A 74 0.81 -15.74 6.20
N ASP A 75 1.19 -16.57 5.22
CA ASP A 75 1.60 -17.96 5.48
C ASP A 75 3.04 -18.08 6.01
N ALA A 76 3.82 -16.99 5.99
CA ALA A 76 5.08 -16.91 6.74
C ALA A 76 4.84 -16.70 8.25
N CYS A 77 3.70 -16.11 8.63
CA CYS A 77 3.45 -15.72 10.01
C CYS A 77 3.22 -16.90 10.97
N ASP A 78 2.70 -18.04 10.51
CA ASP A 78 2.40 -19.19 11.38
C ASP A 78 3.69 -19.75 12.01
N GLY A 79 4.73 -19.92 11.19
CA GLY A 79 6.05 -20.37 11.63
C GLY A 79 6.75 -19.36 12.54
N LEU A 80 6.59 -18.06 12.26
CA LEU A 80 7.16 -16.98 13.08
C LEU A 80 6.46 -16.85 14.45
N ILE A 81 5.14 -17.04 14.53
CA ILE A 81 4.38 -17.10 15.81
C ILE A 81 4.77 -18.35 16.61
N ALA A 82 4.91 -19.50 15.94
CA ALA A 82 5.38 -20.74 16.59
C ALA A 82 6.79 -20.57 17.18
N ALA A 83 7.73 -20.01 16.40
CA ALA A 83 9.09 -19.68 16.84
C ALA A 83 9.16 -18.56 17.90
N GLY A 84 8.11 -17.75 18.06
CA GLY A 84 8.10 -16.58 18.94
C GLY A 84 8.91 -15.40 18.39
N SER A 85 9.10 -15.33 17.08
CA SER A 85 9.84 -14.27 16.39
C SER A 85 8.97 -13.03 16.17
N TRP A 86 8.53 -12.42 17.25
CA TRP A 86 7.46 -11.42 17.26
C TRP A 86 7.71 -10.25 16.31
N ASP A 87 8.87 -9.58 16.37
CA ASP A 87 9.17 -8.45 15.49
C ASP A 87 9.25 -8.82 13.99
N MET A 88 9.53 -10.09 13.66
CA MET A 88 9.43 -10.56 12.27
C MET A 88 7.97 -10.65 11.81
N VAL A 89 7.04 -11.10 12.67
CA VAL A 89 5.60 -11.06 12.36
C VAL A 89 5.14 -9.62 12.14
N ARG A 90 5.57 -8.68 13.00
CA ARG A 90 5.26 -7.25 12.83
C ARG A 90 5.83 -6.68 11.53
N THR A 91 7.01 -7.15 11.13
CA THR A 91 7.68 -6.75 9.89
C THR A 91 6.87 -7.24 8.68
N VAL A 92 6.43 -8.49 8.66
CA VAL A 92 5.56 -9.03 7.59
C VAL A 92 4.25 -8.24 7.50
N VAL A 93 3.55 -8.03 8.63
CA VAL A 93 2.27 -7.28 8.67
C VAL A 93 2.40 -5.83 8.17
N LYS A 94 3.59 -5.22 8.30
CA LYS A 94 3.86 -3.83 7.89
C LYS A 94 4.56 -3.69 6.54
N THR A 95 4.86 -4.80 5.87
CA THR A 95 5.49 -4.80 4.54
C THR A 95 4.40 -4.78 3.45
N PRO A 96 4.61 -4.10 2.31
CA PRO A 96 3.73 -4.21 1.14
C PRO A 96 3.77 -5.61 0.49
N PRO A 97 2.70 -6.05 -0.21
CA PRO A 97 1.42 -5.35 -0.38
C PRO A 97 0.48 -5.39 0.84
N LEU A 98 0.71 -6.26 1.84
CA LEU A 98 -0.21 -6.49 2.96
C LEU A 98 -0.59 -5.20 3.73
N VAL A 99 0.37 -4.32 4.03
CA VAL A 99 0.10 -3.02 4.70
C VAL A 99 -0.83 -2.09 3.90
N ASN A 100 -0.92 -2.29 2.57
CA ASN A 100 -1.76 -1.52 1.66
C ASN A 100 -3.07 -2.24 1.29
N ALA A 101 -3.33 -3.45 1.80
CA ALA A 101 -4.48 -4.29 1.40
C ALA A 101 -5.82 -3.55 1.52
N LYS A 102 -6.05 -2.79 2.61
CA LYS A 102 -7.24 -1.93 2.80
C LYS A 102 -7.51 -1.01 1.59
N ASN A 103 -6.46 -0.40 1.05
CA ASN A 103 -6.55 0.55 -0.05
C ASN A 103 -6.78 -0.19 -1.36
N LEU A 104 -6.03 -1.28 -1.61
CA LEU A 104 -6.21 -2.17 -2.76
C LEU A 104 -7.66 -2.68 -2.87
N ILE A 105 -8.22 -3.23 -1.78
CA ILE A 105 -9.62 -3.70 -1.74
C ILE A 105 -10.60 -2.54 -1.97
N THR A 106 -10.30 -1.35 -1.44
CA THR A 106 -11.16 -0.17 -1.65
C THR A 106 -11.13 0.35 -3.10
N THR A 107 -10.01 0.20 -3.81
CA THR A 107 -9.95 0.43 -5.26
C THR A 107 -10.72 -0.65 -6.02
N TYR A 108 -10.56 -1.92 -5.65
CA TYR A 108 -11.28 -3.04 -6.28
C TYR A 108 -12.81 -2.89 -6.17
N ILE A 109 -13.34 -2.57 -4.98
CA ILE A 109 -14.78 -2.31 -4.79
C ILE A 109 -15.28 -1.18 -5.71
N LYS A 110 -14.51 -0.08 -5.83
CA LYS A 110 -14.86 1.04 -6.71
C LYS A 110 -14.80 0.70 -8.21
N ALA A 111 -13.96 -0.25 -8.61
CA ALA A 111 -13.87 -0.73 -9.98
C ALA A 111 -15.01 -1.71 -10.34
N SER A 112 -15.48 -2.49 -9.37
CA SER A 112 -16.52 -3.52 -9.55
C SER A 112 -17.95 -3.03 -9.34
N GLY A 113 -18.16 -1.89 -8.67
CA GLY A 113 -19.47 -1.26 -8.49
C GLY A 113 -20.34 -1.88 -7.39
N GLU A 114 -21.65 -1.67 -7.44
CA GLU A 114 -22.63 -2.05 -6.39
C GLU A 114 -22.53 -3.53 -5.98
N ALA A 115 -22.25 -4.43 -6.92
CA ALA A 115 -22.08 -5.87 -6.64
C ALA A 115 -20.95 -6.16 -5.64
N ALA A 116 -19.96 -5.28 -5.50
CA ALA A 116 -18.85 -5.43 -4.58
C ALA A 116 -19.05 -4.70 -3.25
N GLU A 117 -20.24 -4.17 -2.95
CA GLU A 117 -20.53 -3.62 -1.61
C GLU A 117 -20.47 -4.70 -0.52
N ASP A 118 -20.75 -5.97 -0.82
CA ASP A 118 -20.59 -7.09 0.12
C ASP A 118 -19.14 -7.19 0.66
N LEU A 119 -18.13 -6.84 -0.15
CA LEU A 119 -16.72 -6.82 0.26
C LEU A 119 -16.39 -5.72 1.28
N VAL A 120 -17.32 -4.81 1.60
CA VAL A 120 -17.15 -3.80 2.64
C VAL A 120 -16.88 -4.44 4.00
N VAL A 121 -17.54 -5.57 4.33
CA VAL A 121 -17.44 -6.25 5.63
C VAL A 121 -16.14 -7.07 5.74
N PRO A 122 -15.81 -8.01 4.84
CA PRO A 122 -14.51 -8.72 4.87
C PRO A 122 -13.30 -7.77 4.88
N ARG A 123 -13.38 -6.62 4.20
CA ARG A 123 -12.35 -5.58 4.27
C ARG A 123 -12.23 -4.95 5.66
N GLN A 124 -13.34 -4.75 6.38
CA GLN A 124 -13.30 -4.23 7.76
C GLN A 124 -12.72 -5.28 8.71
N GLU A 125 -13.15 -6.54 8.58
CA GLU A 125 -12.65 -7.66 9.38
C GLU A 125 -11.15 -7.85 9.20
N LEU A 126 -10.65 -7.87 7.95
CA LEU A 126 -9.21 -7.93 7.65
C LEU A 126 -8.42 -6.79 8.32
N VAL A 127 -8.95 -5.56 8.30
CA VAL A 127 -8.27 -4.42 8.92
C VAL A 127 -8.26 -4.55 10.44
N GLN A 128 -9.34 -5.02 11.05
CA GLN A 128 -9.45 -5.24 12.49
C GLN A 128 -8.53 -6.39 12.94
N SER A 129 -8.55 -7.54 12.26
CA SER A 129 -7.75 -8.72 12.59
C SER A 129 -6.25 -8.44 12.46
N LEU A 130 -5.80 -7.71 11.43
CA LEU A 130 -4.39 -7.31 11.29
C LEU A 130 -3.95 -6.30 12.37
N GLN A 131 -4.83 -5.41 12.82
CA GLN A 131 -4.55 -4.49 13.93
C GLN A 131 -4.44 -5.24 15.27
N LEU A 132 -5.36 -6.16 15.54
CA LEU A 132 -5.34 -7.00 16.73
C LEU A 132 -4.13 -7.96 16.72
N LEU A 133 -3.70 -8.42 15.54
CA LEU A 133 -2.48 -9.20 15.34
C LEU A 133 -1.23 -8.38 15.74
N ASP A 134 -0.99 -7.19 15.16
CA ASP A 134 0.18 -6.37 15.55
C ASP A 134 0.18 -6.00 17.03
N MET A 135 -0.99 -5.73 17.62
CA MET A 135 -1.12 -5.43 19.04
C MET A 135 -0.71 -6.61 19.93
N ASN A 136 -1.24 -7.81 19.68
CA ASN A 136 -0.95 -8.98 20.52
C ASN A 136 0.48 -9.50 20.31
N VAL A 137 0.99 -9.41 19.07
CA VAL A 137 2.40 -9.67 18.76
C VAL A 137 3.32 -8.68 19.49
N TYR A 138 2.99 -7.38 19.48
CA TYR A 138 3.74 -6.34 20.20
C TYR A 138 3.77 -6.57 21.71
N ASN A 139 2.63 -6.92 22.31
CA ASN A 139 2.55 -7.21 23.75
C ASN A 139 3.49 -8.37 24.15
N ASN A 140 3.63 -9.40 23.30
CA ASN A 140 4.51 -10.54 23.55
C ASN A 140 6.01 -10.21 23.52
N VAL A 141 6.44 -9.11 22.87
CA VAL A 141 7.87 -8.68 22.83
C VAL A 141 8.40 -8.41 24.25
N PHE A 142 7.63 -7.69 25.07
CA PHE A 142 8.08 -7.21 26.38
C PHE A 142 7.94 -8.23 27.51
N VAL A 143 7.34 -9.39 27.26
CA VAL A 143 7.13 -10.43 28.29
C VAL A 143 8.45 -10.90 28.90
N GLY A 144 9.54 -10.93 28.12
CA GLY A 144 10.89 -11.24 28.64
C GLY A 144 11.39 -10.20 29.65
N GLU A 145 11.20 -8.90 29.37
CA GLU A 145 11.65 -7.80 30.23
C GLU A 145 10.81 -7.71 31.52
N GLN A 146 9.49 -7.84 31.39
CA GLN A 146 8.55 -7.88 32.53
C GLN A 146 8.90 -9.04 33.49
N ASN A 147 9.26 -10.20 32.94
CA ASN A 147 9.69 -11.37 33.73
C ASN A 147 11.07 -11.20 34.36
N GLY A 148 11.92 -10.33 33.83
CA GLY A 148 13.21 -9.94 34.45
C GLY A 148 13.06 -8.91 35.58
N GLN A 149 12.05 -8.06 35.54
CA GLN A 149 11.78 -7.02 36.55
C GLN A 149 10.85 -7.48 37.69
N GLY A 150 10.05 -8.53 37.47
CA GLY A 150 9.09 -9.06 38.43
C GLY A 150 9.67 -9.98 39.52
N LYS A 151 8.84 -10.31 40.54
CA LYS A 151 9.17 -11.38 41.50
C LYS A 151 9.24 -12.72 40.77
N LYS A 152 10.33 -13.49 40.98
CA LYS A 152 10.46 -14.88 40.48
C LYS A 152 9.18 -15.69 40.78
N GLY A 153 8.55 -16.21 39.73
CA GLY A 153 7.32 -17.00 39.80
C GLY A 153 6.03 -16.23 39.46
N ALA A 154 6.02 -14.90 39.51
CA ALA A 154 4.87 -14.05 39.15
C ALA A 154 4.92 -13.59 37.67
N GLY A 155 5.49 -14.41 36.78
CA GLY A 155 5.78 -14.02 35.41
C GLY A 155 4.56 -14.02 34.48
N VAL A 156 4.51 -13.03 33.59
CA VAL A 156 3.59 -12.99 32.45
C VAL A 156 3.94 -14.14 31.50
N LYS A 157 2.91 -14.83 30.98
CA LYS A 157 3.07 -15.92 30.02
C LYS A 157 3.00 -15.36 28.60
N ILE A 158 3.85 -15.88 27.72
CA ILE A 158 3.79 -15.61 26.27
C ILE A 158 2.51 -16.24 25.72
N ASP A 159 1.64 -15.44 25.10
CA ASP A 159 0.40 -15.91 24.47
C ASP A 159 0.63 -16.16 22.98
N ARG A 160 0.58 -17.43 22.58
CA ARG A 160 0.65 -17.85 21.18
C ARG A 160 -0.72 -18.13 20.54
N VAL A 161 -1.80 -18.19 21.33
CA VAL A 161 -3.13 -18.62 20.87
C VAL A 161 -3.87 -17.43 20.28
N THR A 162 -3.96 -16.33 21.02
CA THR A 162 -4.65 -15.10 20.57
C THR A 162 -4.11 -14.55 19.25
N PRO A 163 -2.79 -14.36 19.03
CA PRO A 163 -2.28 -13.91 17.72
C PRO A 163 -2.48 -14.95 16.61
N MET A 164 -2.54 -16.25 16.90
CA MET A 164 -2.83 -17.27 15.88
C MET A 164 -4.31 -17.24 15.44
N GLY A 165 -5.23 -16.91 16.34
CA GLY A 165 -6.63 -16.62 16.02
C GLY A 165 -6.72 -15.47 15.00
N TYR A 166 -6.21 -14.29 15.36
CA TYR A 166 -6.24 -13.12 14.47
C TYR A 166 -5.48 -13.30 13.14
N LEU A 167 -4.44 -14.14 13.11
CA LEU A 167 -3.82 -14.56 11.85
C LEU A 167 -4.78 -15.38 10.98
N THR A 168 -5.49 -16.34 11.58
CA THR A 168 -6.50 -17.17 10.91
C THR A 168 -7.65 -16.30 10.37
N ASP A 169 -8.15 -15.37 11.18
CA ASP A 169 -9.22 -14.42 10.78
C ASP A 169 -8.77 -13.55 9.59
N SER A 170 -7.53 -13.03 9.65
CA SER A 170 -6.94 -12.24 8.55
C SER A 170 -6.81 -13.04 7.25
N LYS A 171 -6.47 -14.34 7.36
CA LYS A 171 -6.42 -15.25 6.20
C LYS A 171 -7.81 -15.54 5.65
N ASN A 172 -8.81 -15.74 6.50
CA ASN A 172 -10.19 -16.01 6.10
C ASN A 172 -10.81 -14.83 5.36
N ALA A 173 -10.71 -13.61 5.90
CA ALA A 173 -11.21 -12.41 5.25
C ALA A 173 -10.55 -12.18 3.87
N LEU A 174 -9.24 -12.43 3.73
CA LEU A 174 -8.56 -12.39 2.44
C LEU A 174 -9.01 -13.51 1.48
N ASN A 175 -9.26 -14.73 1.98
CA ASN A 175 -9.78 -15.83 1.15
C ASN A 175 -11.17 -15.47 0.57
N GLU A 176 -12.04 -14.87 1.39
CA GLU A 176 -13.38 -14.45 0.98
C GLU A 176 -13.33 -13.37 -0.11
N ILE A 177 -12.54 -12.31 0.11
CA ILE A 177 -12.29 -11.26 -0.90
C ILE A 177 -11.74 -11.83 -2.20
N LEU A 178 -10.86 -12.84 -2.13
CA LEU A 178 -10.29 -13.51 -3.31
C LEU A 178 -11.22 -14.56 -3.96
N SER A 179 -12.36 -14.88 -3.34
CA SER A 179 -13.37 -15.79 -3.86
C SER A 179 -14.49 -15.09 -4.65
N PHE A 180 -14.64 -13.78 -4.45
CA PHE A 180 -15.58 -12.91 -5.14
C PHE A 180 -15.33 -12.87 -6.66
N LYS A 181 -16.40 -12.71 -7.47
CA LYS A 181 -16.40 -12.83 -8.93
C LYS A 181 -17.29 -11.79 -9.60
#